data_AF-A0A353FGM4-F1
#
_entry.id   AF-A0A353FGM4-F1
#
_cell.length_a   1.000
_cell.length_b   1.000
_cell.length_c   1.000
_cell.angle_alpha   90.00
_cell.angle_beta   90.00
_cell.angle_gamma   90.00
#
_symmetry.space_group_name_H-M   'P 1'
#
loop_
_entity.id
_entity.type
_entity.pdbx_description
1 polymer ?
#
loop_
_entity_poly.entity_id
_entity_poly.type
_entity_poly.pdbx_seq_one_letter_code
_entity_poly.pdbx_strand_id
1 'polypeptide(L)'
;WEHEVERSPKASRWLIFIAYMVGLSIGVHILVFLTIPAIVMIYFFKKDPEINRRKFIIYNIIAVAVLGIVFAAIIPLILNMFGKLEILFVNNFGLPFNSGTIFTLLLLITGATYGLIYTRKKALPLWNTLLLSVLFILLGYSTFITLAIRSNANTPIDENNPE
;
A
#
# COMPACT_ATOMS: atom_id res chain seq x y z
N TRP A 1 13.32 0.99 13.61
CA TRP A 1 12.08 1.40 14.33
C TRP A 1 12.16 1.02 15.81
N GLU A 2 12.30 -0.26 16.12
CA GLU A 2 12.25 -0.80 17.50
C GLU A 2 13.19 -0.09 18.50
N HIS A 3 14.43 0.20 18.10
CA HIS A 3 15.40 0.91 18.96
C HIS A 3 15.10 2.41 19.15
N GLU A 4 14.28 3.03 18.28
CA GLU A 4 14.04 4.48 18.28
C GLU A 4 12.67 4.85 18.84
N VAL A 5 11.71 3.92 18.88
CA VAL A 5 10.32 4.18 19.32
C VAL A 5 10.21 4.74 20.75
N GLU A 6 11.17 4.41 21.61
CA GLU A 6 11.25 4.91 22.99
C GLU A 6 11.99 6.25 23.11
N ARG A 7 12.84 6.58 22.13
CA ARG A 7 13.76 7.73 22.19
C ARG A 7 13.27 8.94 21.42
N SER A 8 12.45 8.75 20.40
CA SER A 8 12.07 9.81 19.47
C SER A 8 10.60 9.69 19.06
N PRO A 9 9.83 10.79 19.14
CA PRO A 9 8.46 10.83 18.61
C PRO A 9 8.43 10.68 17.08
N LYS A 10 9.58 10.77 16.40
CA LYS A 10 9.71 10.60 14.94
C LYS A 10 10.01 9.17 14.51
N ALA A 11 10.01 8.19 15.42
CA ALA A 11 10.34 6.80 15.10
C ALA A 11 9.49 6.22 13.96
N SER A 12 8.22 6.64 13.81
CA SER A 12 7.29 6.19 12.77
C SER A 12 7.82 6.34 11.34
N ARG A 13 8.79 7.25 11.09
CA ARG A 13 9.46 7.36 9.77
C ARG A 13 10.06 6.03 9.29
N TRP A 14 10.52 5.19 10.21
CA TRP A 14 11.06 3.88 9.88
C TRP A 14 10.00 2.88 9.48
N LEU A 15 8.78 2.97 10.04
CA LEU A 15 7.67 2.13 9.59
C LEU A 15 7.27 2.50 8.16
N ILE A 16 7.27 3.79 7.85
CA ILE A 16 7.00 4.30 6.50
C ILE A 16 8.10 3.84 5.53
N PHE A 17 9.37 3.91 5.94
CA PHE A 17 10.49 3.41 5.15
C PHE A 17 10.40 1.89 4.90
N ILE A 18 10.06 1.10 5.93
CA ILE A 18 9.84 -0.34 5.77
C ILE A 18 8.68 -0.58 4.80
N ALA A 19 7.57 0.15 4.94
CA ALA A 19 6.43 0.05 4.03
C ALA A 19 6.82 0.36 2.58
N TYR A 20 7.68 1.36 2.35
CA TYR A 20 8.24 1.65 1.04
C TYR A 20 9.09 0.51 0.48
N MET A 21 10.01 -0.03 1.29
CA MET A 21 10.86 -1.15 0.91
C MET A 21 10.04 -2.39 0.56
N VAL A 22 9.03 -2.70 1.38
CA VAL A 22 8.06 -3.77 1.10
C VAL A 22 7.39 -3.52 -0.23
N GLY A 23 6.89 -2.32 -0.48
CA GLY A 23 6.29 -1.92 -1.76
C GLY A 23 7.20 -2.13 -2.96
N LEU A 24 8.44 -1.65 -2.87
CA LEU A 24 9.43 -1.71 -3.94
C LEU A 24 9.79 -3.17 -4.28
N SER A 25 9.93 -4.01 -3.27
CA SER A 25 10.26 -5.43 -3.44
C SER A 25 9.13 -6.27 -4.02
N ILE A 26 7.87 -5.78 -4.06
CA ILE A 26 6.77 -6.50 -4.74
C ILE A 26 7.06 -6.69 -6.22
N GLY A 27 7.69 -5.69 -6.85
CA GLY A 27 8.12 -5.78 -8.26
C GLY A 27 9.15 -6.87 -8.52
N VAL A 28 9.76 -7.43 -7.46
CA VAL A 28 10.67 -8.57 -7.53
C VAL A 28 9.97 -9.86 -7.09
N HIS A 29 9.30 -9.85 -5.93
CA HIS A 29 8.64 -11.03 -5.40
C HIS A 29 7.45 -10.71 -4.46
N ILE A 30 6.28 -11.29 -4.74
CA ILE A 30 5.03 -11.01 -4.00
C ILE A 30 5.09 -11.48 -2.54
N LEU A 31 5.79 -12.58 -2.23
CA LEU A 31 5.94 -13.08 -0.85
C LEU A 31 6.55 -12.07 0.14
N VAL A 32 7.13 -10.95 -0.32
CA VAL A 32 7.60 -9.88 0.57
C VAL A 32 6.48 -9.29 1.42
N PHE A 33 5.21 -9.41 1.01
CA PHE A 33 4.09 -9.02 1.87
C PHE A 33 4.04 -9.75 3.23
N LEU A 34 4.65 -10.94 3.35
CA LEU A 34 4.75 -11.66 4.63
C LEU A 34 5.59 -10.93 5.69
N THR A 35 6.32 -9.88 5.30
CA THR A 35 6.96 -8.96 6.25
C THR A 35 5.96 -8.13 7.05
N ILE A 36 4.76 -7.85 6.51
CA ILE A 36 3.73 -7.05 7.18
C ILE A 36 3.30 -7.70 8.50
N PRO A 37 2.92 -9.00 8.55
CA PRO A 37 2.61 -9.66 9.81
C PRO A 37 3.73 -9.58 10.84
N ALA A 38 4.98 -9.77 10.44
CA ALA A 38 6.13 -9.70 11.35
C ALA A 38 6.28 -8.28 11.94
N ILE A 39 6.14 -7.23 11.13
CA ILE A 39 6.21 -5.84 11.61
C ILE A 39 5.04 -5.50 12.52
N VAL A 40 3.83 -5.96 12.22
CA VAL A 40 2.65 -5.77 13.08
C VAL A 40 2.88 -6.45 14.44
N MET A 41 3.44 -7.66 14.45
CA MET A 41 3.78 -8.36 15.68
C MET A 41 4.86 -7.62 16.48
N ILE A 42 5.95 -7.17 15.84
CA ILE A 42 6.98 -6.36 16.48
C ILE A 42 6.39 -5.07 17.07
N TYR A 43 5.46 -4.43 16.35
CA TYR A 43 4.77 -3.24 16.83
C TYR A 43 4.01 -3.52 18.12
N PHE A 44 3.15 -4.55 18.13
CA PHE A 44 2.36 -4.89 19.31
C PHE A 44 3.22 -5.37 20.47
N PHE A 45 4.27 -6.16 20.22
CA PHE A 45 5.18 -6.63 21.24
C PHE A 45 5.96 -5.50 21.92
N LYS A 46 6.25 -4.43 21.18
CA LYS A 46 6.94 -3.26 21.71
C LYS A 46 5.99 -2.28 22.41
N LYS A 47 4.72 -2.21 21.99
CA LYS A 47 3.72 -1.27 22.53
C LYS A 47 2.88 -1.84 23.68
N ASP A 48 2.70 -3.15 23.76
CA ASP A 48 1.99 -3.82 24.84
C ASP A 48 2.98 -4.58 25.74
N PRO A 49 3.28 -4.08 26.95
CA PRO A 49 4.21 -4.72 27.88
C PRO A 49 3.63 -5.96 28.57
N GLU A 50 2.30 -6.18 28.53
CA GLU A 50 1.61 -7.26 29.26
C GLU A 50 1.01 -8.28 28.29
N ILE A 51 1.87 -8.94 27.53
CA ILE A 51 1.47 -9.91 26.52
C ILE A 51 1.06 -11.21 27.20
N ASN A 52 -0.17 -11.62 26.98
CA ASN A 52 -0.68 -12.93 27.39
C ASN A 52 -1.01 -13.81 26.17
N ARG A 53 -1.31 -15.10 26.40
CA ARG A 53 -1.66 -16.05 25.33
C ARG A 53 -2.87 -15.60 24.50
N ARG A 54 -3.85 -14.92 25.10
CA ARG A 54 -5.05 -14.41 24.41
C ARG A 54 -4.71 -13.23 23.49
N LYS A 55 -3.94 -12.25 23.97
CA LYS A 55 -3.46 -11.10 23.20
C LYS A 55 -2.57 -11.55 22.05
N PHE A 56 -1.71 -12.55 22.29
CA PHE A 56 -0.88 -13.15 21.24
C PHE A 56 -1.73 -13.67 20.06
N ILE A 57 -2.81 -14.42 20.34
CA ILE A 57 -3.72 -14.92 19.30
C ILE A 57 -4.41 -13.75 18.58
N ILE A 58 -4.90 -12.75 19.33
CA ILE A 58 -5.56 -11.57 18.76
C ILE A 58 -4.61 -10.80 17.82
N TYR A 59 -3.36 -10.59 18.22
CA TYR A 59 -2.39 -9.86 17.41
C TYR A 59 -1.99 -10.62 16.15
N ASN A 60 -1.92 -11.95 16.19
CA ASN A 60 -1.74 -12.75 14.98
C ASN A 60 -2.92 -12.62 14.02
N ILE A 61 -4.16 -12.64 14.53
CA ILE A 61 -5.36 -12.43 13.71
C ILE A 61 -5.33 -11.03 13.08
N ILE A 62 -4.97 -10.00 13.85
CA ILE A 62 -4.83 -8.63 13.32
C ILE A 62 -3.73 -8.57 12.27
N ALA A 63 -2.58 -9.20 12.50
CA ALA A 63 -1.47 -9.24 11.55
C ALA A 63 -1.87 -9.86 10.20
N VAL A 64 -2.59 -10.98 10.23
CA VAL A 64 -3.15 -11.62 9.03
C VAL A 64 -4.23 -10.76 8.38
N ALA A 65 -5.10 -10.13 9.17
CA ALA A 65 -6.14 -9.24 8.65
C ALA A 65 -5.53 -8.01 7.95
N VAL A 66 -4.50 -7.40 8.53
CA VAL A 66 -3.79 -6.25 7.91
C VAL A 66 -3.15 -6.68 6.59
N LEU A 67 -2.49 -7.83 6.54
CA LEU A 67 -1.98 -8.41 5.29
C LEU A 67 -3.09 -8.59 4.25
N GLY A 68 -4.21 -9.21 4.65
CA GLY A 68 -5.36 -9.42 3.77
C GLY A 68 -5.98 -8.12 3.25
N ILE A 69 -6.10 -7.09 4.09
CA ILE A 69 -6.60 -5.78 3.67
C ILE A 69 -5.67 -5.15 2.62
N VAL A 70 -4.36 -5.18 2.84
CA VAL A 70 -3.41 -4.60 1.89
C VAL A 70 -3.42 -5.35 0.56
N PHE A 71 -3.29 -6.68 0.63
CA PHE A 71 -3.11 -7.51 -0.56
C PHE A 71 -4.42 -7.81 -1.31
N ALA A 72 -5.49 -8.19 -0.60
CA ALA A 72 -6.74 -8.63 -1.22
C ALA A 72 -7.77 -7.51 -1.40
N ALA A 73 -7.64 -6.39 -0.67
CA ALA A 73 -8.56 -5.26 -0.80
C ALA A 73 -7.92 -4.04 -1.47
N ILE A 74 -6.88 -3.45 -0.87
CA ILE A 74 -6.34 -2.15 -1.32
C ILE A 74 -5.77 -2.22 -2.73
N ILE A 75 -4.90 -3.20 -3.02
CA ILE A 75 -4.25 -3.30 -4.33
C ILE A 75 -5.28 -3.61 -5.45
N PRO A 76 -6.14 -4.64 -5.33
CA PRO A 76 -7.14 -4.93 -6.33
C PRO A 76 -8.16 -3.80 -6.49
N LEU A 77 -8.53 -3.11 -5.41
CA LEU A 77 -9.43 -1.96 -5.48
C LEU A 77 -8.85 -0.86 -6.38
N ILE A 78 -7.58 -0.48 -6.15
CA ILE A 78 -6.92 0.57 -6.93
C ILE A 78 -6.80 0.18 -8.39
N LEU A 79 -6.35 -1.05 -8.69
CA LEU A 79 -6.24 -1.53 -10.07
C LEU A 79 -7.60 -1.60 -10.77
N ASN A 80 -8.64 -2.08 -10.07
CA ASN A 80 -10.00 -2.09 -10.60
C ASN A 80 -10.55 -0.68 -10.84
N MET A 81 -10.18 0.30 -10.01
CA MET A 81 -10.58 1.69 -10.23
C MET A 81 -10.01 2.22 -11.54
N PHE A 82 -8.71 1.99 -11.81
CA PHE A 82 -8.08 2.37 -13.07
C PHE A 82 -8.83 1.78 -14.27
N GLY A 83 -9.08 0.47 -14.28
CA GLY A 83 -9.76 -0.19 -15.40
C GLY A 83 -11.23 0.25 -15.57
N LYS A 84 -12.03 0.26 -14.49
CA LYS A 84 -13.46 0.59 -14.58
C LYS A 84 -13.71 2.05 -14.94
N LEU A 85 -12.91 2.98 -14.40
CA LEU A 85 -13.05 4.40 -14.71
C LEU A 85 -12.55 4.71 -16.13
N GLU A 86 -11.50 4.03 -16.60
CA GLU A 86 -11.07 4.11 -18.00
C GLU A 86 -12.19 3.70 -18.95
N ILE A 87 -12.79 2.52 -18.74
CA ILE A 87 -13.91 2.02 -19.55
C ILE A 87 -15.08 2.99 -19.51
N LEU A 88 -15.44 3.51 -18.33
CA LEU A 88 -16.54 4.47 -18.19
C LEU A 88 -16.28 5.77 -18.96
N PHE A 89 -15.09 6.34 -18.84
CA PHE A 89 -14.76 7.64 -19.46
C PHE A 89 -14.63 7.53 -20.98
N VAL A 90 -14.00 6.47 -21.46
CA VAL A 90 -13.82 6.26 -22.90
C VAL A 90 -15.13 5.83 -23.56
N ASN A 91 -15.82 4.82 -23.03
CA ASN A 91 -16.97 4.23 -23.71
C ASN A 91 -18.26 5.03 -23.52
N ASN A 92 -18.51 5.56 -22.32
CA ASN A 92 -19.77 6.25 -22.04
C ASN A 92 -19.68 7.76 -22.30
N PHE A 93 -18.56 8.38 -21.92
CA PHE A 93 -18.36 9.82 -22.09
C PHE A 93 -17.65 10.20 -23.41
N GLY A 94 -17.14 9.21 -24.16
CA GLY A 94 -16.49 9.44 -25.46
C GLY A 94 -15.17 10.21 -25.36
N LEU A 95 -14.53 10.22 -24.19
CA LEU A 95 -13.28 10.93 -23.96
C LEU A 95 -12.08 10.17 -24.56
N PRO A 96 -10.94 10.84 -24.82
CA PRO A 96 -9.73 10.19 -25.30
C PRO A 96 -9.22 9.11 -24.35
N PHE A 97 -8.44 8.18 -24.91
CA PHE A 97 -7.74 7.15 -24.14
C PHE A 97 -6.86 7.77 -23.05
N ASN A 98 -6.75 7.09 -21.91
CA ASN A 98 -6.15 7.50 -20.64
C ASN A 98 -6.92 8.55 -19.82
N SER A 99 -8.07 9.04 -20.28
CA SER A 99 -8.85 10.05 -19.55
C SER A 99 -9.34 9.56 -18.18
N GLY A 100 -9.85 8.32 -18.10
CA GLY A 100 -10.28 7.71 -16.84
C GLY A 100 -9.11 7.39 -15.92
N THR A 101 -7.95 7.04 -16.48
CA THR A 101 -6.69 6.83 -15.76
C THR A 101 -6.19 8.11 -15.09
N ILE A 102 -6.17 9.23 -15.83
CA ILE A 102 -5.82 10.56 -15.28
C ILE A 102 -6.79 10.95 -14.17
N PHE A 103 -8.09 10.77 -14.40
CA PHE A 103 -9.11 11.05 -13.38
C PHE A 103 -8.91 10.20 -12.12
N THR A 104 -8.65 8.90 -12.28
CA THR A 104 -8.37 7.99 -11.16
C THR A 104 -7.16 8.44 -10.36
N LEU A 105 -6.07 8.81 -11.04
CA LEU A 105 -4.86 9.31 -10.38
C LEU A 105 -5.14 10.58 -9.57
N LEU A 106 -5.85 11.55 -10.16
CA LEU A 106 -6.24 12.78 -9.45
C LEU A 106 -7.13 12.49 -8.25
N LEU A 107 -8.09 11.56 -8.39
CA LEU A 107 -8.98 11.14 -7.31
C LEU A 107 -8.18 10.53 -6.15
N LEU A 108 -7.23 9.65 -6.45
CA LEU A 108 -6.37 9.02 -5.44
C LEU A 108 -5.47 10.04 -4.74
N ILE A 109 -4.83 10.95 -5.49
CA ILE A 109 -3.99 12.02 -4.91
C ILE A 109 -4.81 12.94 -4.02
N THR A 110 -6.00 13.33 -4.48
CA THR A 110 -6.90 14.21 -3.71
C THR A 110 -7.38 13.53 -2.44
N GLY A 111 -7.82 12.27 -2.54
CA GLY A 111 -8.24 11.46 -1.39
C GLY A 111 -7.12 11.25 -0.37
N ALA A 112 -5.91 10.92 -0.85
CA ALA A 112 -4.73 10.76 -0.01
C ALA A 112 -4.35 12.06 0.72
N THR A 113 -4.32 13.18 -0.01
CA THR A 113 -4.00 14.50 0.55
C THR A 113 -5.03 14.91 1.60
N TYR A 114 -6.32 14.74 1.29
CA TYR A 114 -7.40 15.01 2.24
C TYR A 114 -7.27 14.13 3.50
N GLY A 115 -7.01 12.84 3.34
CA GLY A 115 -6.80 11.92 4.47
C GLY A 115 -5.62 12.32 5.36
N LEU A 116 -4.51 12.75 4.76
CA LEU A 116 -3.33 13.21 5.51
C LEU A 116 -3.62 14.51 6.26
N ILE A 117 -4.31 15.46 5.64
CA ILE A 117 -4.73 16.72 6.29
C ILE A 117 -5.69 16.42 7.44
N TYR A 118 -6.69 15.55 7.21
CA TYR A 118 -7.69 15.19 8.21
C TYR A 118 -7.06 14.51 9.44
N THR A 119 -6.22 13.50 9.22
CA THR A 119 -5.53 12.78 10.31
C THR A 119 -4.61 13.69 11.11
N ARG A 120 -3.94 14.65 10.45
CA ARG A 120 -3.12 15.67 11.13
C ARG A 120 -3.96 16.65 11.93
N LYS A 121 -5.07 17.17 11.37
CA LYS A 121 -5.98 18.10 12.06
C LYS A 121 -6.61 17.49 13.31
N LYS A 122 -6.94 16.19 13.27
CA LYS A 122 -7.53 15.46 14.40
C LYS A 122 -6.48 14.88 15.38
N ALA A 123 -5.19 15.16 15.18
CA ALA A 123 -4.10 14.63 16.00
C ALA A 123 -4.14 13.10 16.14
N LEU A 124 -4.33 12.39 15.03
CA LEU A 124 -4.41 10.93 14.96
C LEU A 124 -3.10 10.32 14.41
N PRO A 125 -2.02 10.22 15.21
CA PRO A 125 -0.68 9.84 14.72
C PRO A 125 -0.61 8.42 14.16
N LEU A 126 -1.37 7.47 14.74
CA LEU A 126 -1.43 6.10 14.26
C LEU A 126 -2.05 6.04 12.86
N TRP A 127 -3.21 6.66 12.68
CA TRP A 127 -3.91 6.70 11.38
C TRP A 127 -3.11 7.45 10.32
N ASN A 128 -2.43 8.54 10.70
CA ASN A 128 -1.54 9.24 9.78
C ASN A 128 -0.37 8.34 9.33
N THR A 129 0.24 7.60 10.26
CA THR A 129 1.32 6.65 9.96
C THR A 129 0.81 5.50 9.07
N LEU A 130 -0.36 4.93 9.36
CA LEU A 130 -0.96 3.87 8.54
C LEU A 130 -1.25 4.35 7.12
N LEU A 131 -1.84 5.54 6.98
CA LEU A 131 -2.12 6.14 5.67
C LEU A 131 -0.82 6.36 4.89
N LEU A 132 0.20 6.93 5.53
CA LEU A 132 1.52 7.09 4.91
C LEU A 132 2.14 5.75 4.51
N SER A 133 2.08 4.72 5.37
CA SER A 133 2.58 3.39 5.04
C SER A 133 1.89 2.81 3.80
N VAL A 134 0.57 2.91 3.69
CA VAL A 134 -0.16 2.47 2.49
C VAL A 134 0.28 3.26 1.26
N LEU A 135 0.39 4.59 1.35
CA LEU A 135 0.85 5.42 0.24
C LEU A 135 2.26 5.05 -0.23
N PHE A 136 3.17 4.76 0.70
CA PHE A 136 4.53 4.36 0.37
C PHE A 136 4.61 2.91 -0.17
N ILE A 137 3.73 2.01 0.27
CA ILE A 137 3.58 0.69 -0.37
C ILE A 137 3.15 0.86 -1.82
N LEU A 138 2.15 1.70 -2.09
CA LEU A 138 1.65 1.97 -3.45
C LEU A 138 2.70 2.68 -4.31
N LEU A 139 3.45 3.61 -3.72
CA LEU A 139 4.59 4.25 -4.38
C LEU A 139 5.65 3.21 -4.76
N GLY A 140 5.99 2.29 -3.87
CA GLY A 140 6.91 1.20 -4.17
C GLY A 140 6.34 0.25 -5.24
N TYR A 141 5.05 -0.08 -5.16
CA TYR A 141 4.35 -0.92 -6.14
C TYR A 141 4.32 -0.31 -7.55
N SER A 142 4.50 1.01 -7.69
CA SER A 142 4.59 1.67 -9.00
C SER A 142 5.75 1.14 -9.87
N THR A 143 6.76 0.48 -9.28
CA THR A 143 7.80 -0.21 -10.06
C THR A 143 7.23 -1.30 -10.97
N PHE A 144 6.09 -1.90 -10.59
CA PHE A 144 5.38 -2.90 -11.39
C PHE A 144 4.85 -2.33 -12.73
N ILE A 145 4.66 -1.02 -12.82
CA ILE A 145 4.24 -0.35 -14.08
C ILE A 145 5.27 -0.60 -15.19
N THR A 146 6.56 -0.76 -14.85
CA THR A 146 7.60 -1.06 -15.86
C THR A 146 7.35 -2.39 -16.57
N LEU A 147 6.81 -3.39 -15.88
CA LEU A 147 6.43 -4.68 -16.47
C LEU A 147 5.29 -4.50 -17.48
N ALA A 148 4.27 -3.72 -17.12
CA ALA A 148 3.15 -3.43 -18.00
C ALA A 148 3.59 -2.64 -19.26
N ILE A 149 4.44 -1.63 -19.10
CA ILE A 149 5.00 -0.86 -20.23
C ILE A 149 5.82 -1.78 -21.14
N ARG A 150 6.65 -2.65 -20.56
CA ARG A 150 7.52 -3.55 -21.32
C ARG A 150 6.73 -4.61 -22.07
N SER A 151 5.70 -5.20 -21.46
CA SER A 151 4.78 -6.12 -22.11
C SER A 151 4.10 -5.47 -23.33
N ASN A 152 3.58 -4.24 -23.17
CA ASN A 152 2.95 -3.51 -24.27
C ASN A 152 3.92 -3.06 -25.39
N ALA A 153 5.24 -3.16 -25.17
CA ALA A 153 6.26 -2.87 -26.19
C ALA A 153 6.67 -4.12 -27.00
N ASN A 154 6.01 -5.27 -26.79
CA ASN A 154 6.24 -6.54 -27.47
C ASN A 154 7.72 -6.96 -27.48
N THR A 155 8.37 -6.91 -26.31
CA THR A 155 9.75 -7.39 -26.19
C THR A 155 9.81 -8.92 -26.34
N PRO A 156 10.91 -9.50 -26.88
CA PRO A 156 11.03 -10.96 -27.09
C PRO A 156 10.83 -11.84 -25.84
N ILE A 157 10.91 -11.25 -24.65
CA ILE A 157 10.55 -11.88 -23.38
C ILE A 157 9.43 -11.04 -22.77
N ASP A 158 8.19 -11.54 -22.83
CA ASP A 158 7.01 -10.97 -22.21
C ASP A 158 6.44 -11.94 -21.15
N GLU A 159 6.51 -11.55 -19.87
CA GLU A 159 5.99 -12.36 -18.76
C GLU A 159 4.48 -12.18 -18.52
N ASN A 160 3.85 -11.16 -19.12
CA ASN A 160 2.45 -10.80 -18.88
C ASN A 160 1.54 -11.11 -20.07
N ASN A 161 2.09 -11.12 -21.30
CA ASN A 161 1.44 -11.60 -22.52
C ASN A 161 2.44 -12.36 -23.41
N PRO A 162 2.82 -13.61 -23.06
CA PRO A 162 3.75 -14.39 -23.87
C PRO A 162 3.13 -14.71 -25.25
N GLU A 163 3.82 -14.29 -26.30
CA GLU A 163 3.54 -14.67 -27.71
C GLU A 163 4.31 -15.94 -28.11
#